data_AF-A0AAN4YBG9-F1
#
_entry.id   AF-A0AAN4YBG9-F1
#
_cell.length_a   1.000
_cell.length_b   1.000
_cell.length_c   1.000
_cell.angle_alpha   90.00
_cell.angle_beta   90.00
_cell.angle_gamma   90.00
#
_symmetry.space_group_name_H-M   'P 1'
#
loop_
_entity.id
_entity.type
_entity.pdbx_description
1 polymer ?
#
loop_
_entity_poly.entity_id
_entity_poly.type
_entity_poly.pdbx_seq_one_letter_code
_entity_poly.pdbx_strand_id
1 'polypeptide(L)'
;MLSYSLVKPSPLGTGGRIIFVSATIHYRTMPFQTHVSVAKAGVDALSHSVAVEFGPLGVTSNIIAPGPIASTEVGSSLVSDIDKPSHTDWIRAWIAWFLPMLWKDT
;
A
#
# COMPACT_ATOMS: atom_id res chain seq x y z
N MET A 1 -30.53 7.66 15.59
CA MET A 1 -30.18 6.67 14.54
C MET A 1 -30.68 7.25 13.23
N LEU A 2 -29.80 7.84 12.41
CA LEU A 2 -30.19 8.62 11.23
C LEU A 2 -30.86 7.72 10.18
N SER A 3 -32.00 8.18 9.64
CA SER A 3 -32.83 7.44 8.68
C SER A 3 -32.13 7.34 7.33
N TYR A 4 -31.84 6.11 6.87
CA TYR A 4 -31.20 5.79 5.59
C TYR A 4 -32.07 6.06 4.33
N SER A 5 -33.11 6.89 4.45
CA SER A 5 -34.19 7.02 3.45
C SER A 5 -33.87 7.90 2.23
N LEU A 6 -32.65 8.42 2.07
CA LEU A 6 -32.33 9.40 1.00
C LEU A 6 -31.49 8.88 -0.15
N VAL A 7 -30.97 7.66 -0.08
CA VAL A 7 -30.03 7.18 -1.09
C VAL A 7 -30.70 6.16 -2.00
N LYS A 8 -30.97 6.59 -3.23
CA LYS A 8 -31.75 5.85 -4.23
C LYS A 8 -30.81 4.99 -5.08
N PRO A 9 -31.06 3.68 -5.26
CA PRO A 9 -30.25 2.83 -6.12
C PRO A 9 -30.24 3.31 -7.57
N SER A 10 -29.16 2.99 -8.29
CA SER A 10 -29.05 3.21 -9.74
C SER A 10 -30.25 2.60 -10.49
N PRO A 11 -31.01 3.38 -11.29
CA PRO A 11 -32.13 2.86 -12.08
C PRO A 11 -31.73 1.87 -13.18
N LEU A 12 -30.45 1.82 -13.56
CA LEU A 12 -29.94 1.11 -14.75
C LEU A 12 -29.30 -0.26 -14.44
N GLY A 13 -29.52 -0.81 -13.24
CA GLY A 13 -29.17 -2.21 -12.93
C GLY A 13 -27.71 -2.47 -12.53
N THR A 14 -26.81 -1.48 -12.66
CA THR A 14 -25.50 -1.52 -12.00
C THR A 14 -25.21 -0.15 -11.38
N GLY A 15 -24.84 -0.12 -10.10
CA GLY A 15 -24.26 1.09 -9.50
C GLY A 15 -22.84 1.35 -10.00
N GLY A 16 -22.18 2.36 -9.44
CA GLY A 16 -20.80 2.72 -9.78
C GLY A 16 -19.78 1.61 -9.52
N ARG A 17 -18.60 1.72 -10.14
CA ARG A 17 -17.45 0.83 -9.90
C ARG A 17 -16.26 1.68 -9.54
N ILE A 18 -15.70 1.46 -8.36
CA ILE A 18 -14.52 2.18 -7.86
C ILE A 18 -13.38 1.18 -7.77
N ILE A 19 -12.25 1.51 -8.42
CA ILE A 19 -11.04 0.69 -8.39
C ILE A 19 -9.90 1.55 -7.84
N PHE A 20 -9.35 1.12 -6.72
CA PHE A 20 -8.21 1.76 -6.08
C PHE A 20 -6.91 1.04 -6.44
N VAL A 21 -5.80 1.80 -6.48
CA VAL A 21 -4.47 1.27 -6.71
C VAL A 21 -3.66 1.34 -5.42
N SER A 22 -3.47 0.18 -4.79
CA SER A 22 -2.70 0.02 -3.57
C SER A 22 -1.26 -0.44 -3.89
N ALA A 23 -0.57 -1.07 -2.94
CA ALA A 23 0.69 -1.78 -3.13
C ALA A 23 0.81 -2.88 -2.07
N THR A 24 1.65 -3.89 -2.26
CA THR A 24 1.77 -4.99 -1.27
C THR A 24 2.68 -4.67 -0.08
N ILE A 25 3.32 -3.51 -0.09
CA ILE A 25 4.36 -3.11 0.88
C ILE A 25 3.83 -2.87 2.31
N HIS A 26 2.51 -2.72 2.49
CA HIS A 26 1.91 -2.58 3.82
C HIS A 26 1.44 -3.92 4.39
N TYR A 27 1.37 -4.98 3.58
CA TYR A 27 1.13 -6.34 4.07
C TYR A 27 2.35 -6.93 4.77
N ARG A 28 3.55 -6.46 4.42
CA ARG A 28 4.80 -6.80 5.08
C ARG A 28 5.64 -5.55 5.24
N THR A 29 6.02 -5.22 6.47
CA THR A 29 6.85 -4.05 6.76
C THR A 29 8.17 -4.12 5.99
N MET A 30 8.47 -3.04 5.27
CA MET A 30 9.74 -2.82 4.60
C MET A 30 10.46 -1.63 5.26
N PRO A 31 11.74 -1.79 5.64
CA PRO A 31 12.50 -0.67 6.19
C PRO A 31 12.57 0.49 5.18
N PHE A 32 12.58 1.72 5.70
CA PHE A 32 12.61 2.98 4.92
C PHE A 32 11.38 3.27 4.05
N GLN A 33 10.33 2.44 4.11
CA GLN A 33 9.09 2.60 3.34
C GLN A 33 7.87 2.92 4.21
N THR A 34 8.05 3.44 5.44
CA THR A 34 6.95 3.69 6.39
C THR A 34 5.88 4.62 5.83
N HIS A 35 6.29 5.72 5.18
CA HIS A 35 5.38 6.73 4.64
C HIS A 35 4.43 6.14 3.59
N VAL A 36 4.99 5.40 2.62
CA VAL A 36 4.21 4.78 1.55
C VAL A 36 3.41 3.58 2.07
N SER A 37 3.92 2.84 3.06
CA SER A 37 3.18 1.77 3.75
C SER A 37 1.92 2.31 4.43
N VAL A 38 2.02 3.42 5.17
CA VAL A 38 0.85 4.05 5.81
C VAL A 38 -0.14 4.53 4.75
N ALA A 39 0.35 5.20 3.70
CA ALA A 39 -0.51 5.70 2.63
C ALA A 39 -1.30 4.57 1.95
N LYS A 40 -0.65 3.46 1.63
CA LYS A 40 -1.28 2.33 0.92
C LYS A 40 -2.20 1.49 1.82
N ALA A 41 -1.87 1.34 3.10
CA ALA A 41 -2.81 0.80 4.09
C ALA A 41 -4.07 1.68 4.22
N GLY A 42 -3.93 3.01 4.12
CA GLY A 42 -5.08 3.93 4.14
C GLY A 42 -6.01 3.75 2.94
N VAL A 43 -5.45 3.50 1.75
CA VAL A 43 -6.23 3.17 0.54
C VAL A 43 -7.00 1.86 0.73
N ASP A 44 -6.36 0.86 1.36
CA ASP A 44 -7.00 -0.40 1.70
C ASP A 44 -8.20 -0.22 2.63
N ALA A 45 -8.03 0.54 3.70
CA ALA A 45 -9.11 0.87 4.63
C ALA A 45 -10.24 1.65 3.92
N LEU A 46 -9.89 2.64 3.09
CA LEU A 46 -10.86 3.44 2.36
C LEU A 46 -11.76 2.59 1.45
N SER A 47 -11.18 1.66 0.68
CA SER A 47 -11.97 0.79 -0.20
C SER A 47 -12.96 -0.08 0.57
N HIS A 48 -12.55 -0.61 1.74
CA HIS A 48 -13.45 -1.39 2.60
C HIS A 48 -14.60 -0.54 3.14
N SER A 49 -14.32 0.67 3.63
CA SER A 49 -15.37 1.58 4.11
C SER A 49 -16.36 1.94 2.99
N VAL A 50 -15.86 2.28 1.80
CA VAL A 50 -16.70 2.60 0.63
C VAL A 50 -17.55 1.41 0.20
N ALA A 51 -17.01 0.19 0.22
CA ALA A 51 -17.78 -1.01 -0.11
C ALA A 51 -18.97 -1.22 0.83
N VAL A 52 -18.79 -0.97 2.14
CA VAL A 52 -19.85 -1.12 3.15
C VAL A 52 -20.87 0.01 3.05
N GLU A 53 -20.42 1.26 2.88
CA GLU A 53 -21.29 2.44 2.83
C GLU A 53 -22.14 2.50 1.56
N PHE A 54 -21.55 2.20 0.40
CA PHE A 54 -22.20 2.34 -0.90
C PHE A 54 -22.67 1.01 -1.50
N GLY A 55 -22.38 -0.13 -0.87
CA GLY A 55 -22.85 -1.45 -1.27
C GLY A 55 -24.37 -1.54 -1.45
N PRO A 56 -25.21 -1.03 -0.52
CA PRO A 56 -26.67 -0.99 -0.67
C PRO A 56 -27.17 -0.21 -1.90
N LEU A 57 -26.32 0.61 -2.51
CA LEU A 57 -26.62 1.42 -3.70
C LEU A 57 -26.19 0.73 -4.99
N GLY A 58 -25.67 -0.49 -4.89
CA GLY A 58 -25.14 -1.26 -6.01
C GLY A 58 -23.75 -0.81 -6.46
N VAL A 59 -23.05 0.00 -5.67
CA VAL A 59 -21.66 0.41 -5.93
C VAL A 59 -20.72 -0.65 -5.39
N THR A 60 -19.71 -1.04 -6.17
CA THR A 60 -18.64 -1.93 -5.70
C THR A 60 -17.33 -1.17 -5.63
N SER A 61 -16.56 -1.43 -4.57
CA SER A 61 -15.18 -0.95 -4.44
C SER A 61 -14.22 -2.14 -4.44
N ASN A 62 -13.18 -2.07 -5.27
CA ASN A 62 -12.12 -3.08 -5.33
C ASN A 62 -10.74 -2.41 -5.31
N ILE A 63 -9.73 -3.19 -4.93
CA ILE A 63 -8.33 -2.76 -4.90
C ILE A 63 -7.50 -3.66 -5.80
N ILE A 64 -6.53 -3.05 -6.46
CA ILE A 64 -5.43 -3.74 -7.13
C ILE A 64 -4.14 -3.32 -6.45
N ALA A 65 -3.41 -4.28 -5.90
CA ALA A 65 -2.09 -4.09 -5.32
C ALA A 65 -1.04 -4.67 -6.29
N PRO A 66 -0.48 -3.86 -7.22
CA PRO A 66 0.57 -4.33 -8.11
C PRO A 66 1.83 -4.70 -7.32
N GLY A 67 2.47 -5.79 -7.73
CA GLY A 67 3.82 -6.13 -7.30
C GLY A 67 4.87 -5.25 -8.00
N PRO A 68 6.16 -5.42 -7.67
CA PRO A 68 7.23 -4.69 -8.33
C PRO A 68 7.25 -5.06 -9.83
N ILE A 69 7.04 -4.05 -10.69
CA ILE A 69 7.06 -4.20 -12.15
C ILE A 69 8.44 -3.78 -12.64
N ALA A 70 9.20 -4.74 -13.19
CA ALA A 70 10.61 -4.57 -13.57
C ALA A 70 10.90 -3.38 -14.51
N SER A 71 9.92 -2.93 -15.28
CA SER A 71 10.05 -1.79 -16.20
C SER A 71 9.76 -0.42 -15.57
N THR A 72 9.65 -0.34 -14.24
CA THR A 72 9.46 0.93 -13.50
C THR A 72 10.69 1.20 -12.64
N GLU A 73 11.08 2.46 -12.48
CA GLU A 73 12.26 2.87 -11.71
C GLU A 73 12.31 2.25 -10.30
N VAL A 74 11.16 2.17 -9.64
CA VAL A 74 11.02 1.54 -8.32
C VAL A 74 11.05 0.01 -8.42
N GLY A 75 10.40 -0.56 -9.44
CA GLY A 75 10.36 -2.01 -9.63
C GLY A 75 11.70 -2.60 -10.03
N SER A 76 12.50 -1.93 -10.87
CA SER A 76 13.86 -2.37 -11.22
C SER A 76 14.79 -2.35 -10.01
N SER A 77 14.70 -1.31 -9.19
CA SER A 77 15.47 -1.18 -7.94
C SER A 77 15.10 -2.29 -6.94
N LEU A 78 13.79 -2.48 -6.69
CA LEU A 78 13.30 -3.52 -5.77
C LEU A 78 13.56 -4.94 -6.28
N VAL A 79 13.49 -5.19 -7.60
CA VAL A 79 13.81 -6.50 -8.19
C VAL A 79 15.30 -6.81 -8.07
N SER A 80 16.18 -5.81 -8.25
CA SER A 80 17.62 -6.00 -8.09
C SER A 80 18.04 -6.26 -6.63
N ASP A 81 17.22 -5.86 -5.66
CA ASP A 81 17.44 -6.15 -4.24
C ASP A 81 17.02 -7.58 -3.84
N ILE A 82 16.18 -8.26 -4.62
CA ILE A 82 15.78 -9.66 -4.39
C ILE A 82 16.96 -10.61 -4.62
N ASP A 83 17.97 -10.20 -5.40
CA ASP A 83 19.15 -11.00 -5.73
C ASP A 83 20.34 -10.77 -4.78
N LYS A 84 20.15 -9.99 -3.70
CA LYS A 84 21.18 -9.80 -2.66
C LYS A 84 21.10 -10.91 -1.60
N PRO A 85 22.24 -11.41 -1.09
CA PRO A 85 22.26 -12.52 -0.14
C PRO A 85 21.48 -12.18 1.14
N SER A 86 20.98 -13.25 1.76
CA SER A 86 19.98 -13.33 2.85
C SER A 86 19.79 -12.12 3.79
N HIS A 87 18.53 -11.98 4.22
CA HIS A 87 17.89 -11.02 5.15
C HIS A 87 18.56 -10.82 6.54
N THR A 88 19.77 -11.32 6.75
CA THR A 88 20.62 -11.17 7.96
C THR A 88 21.78 -10.19 7.78
N ASP A 89 22.12 -9.80 6.55
CA ASP A 89 23.28 -8.93 6.29
C ASP A 89 22.98 -7.42 6.36
N TRP A 90 21.71 -7.01 6.38
CA TRP A 90 21.33 -5.59 6.47
C TRP A 90 21.73 -4.94 7.80
N ILE A 91 21.74 -5.70 8.91
CA ILE A 91 22.21 -5.21 10.21
C ILE A 91 23.72 -4.94 10.14
N ARG A 92 24.48 -5.83 9.49
CA ARG A 92 25.92 -5.66 9.30
C ARG A 92 26.23 -4.49 8.35
N ALA A 93 25.47 -4.37 7.26
CA ALA A 93 25.58 -3.25 6.34
C ALA A 93 25.20 -1.90 6.99
N TRP A 94 24.15 -1.88 7.82
CA TRP A 94 23.73 -0.70 8.57
C TRP A 94 24.77 -0.29 9.62
N ILE A 95 25.29 -1.23 10.41
CA ILE A 95 26.37 -0.94 11.37
C ILE A 95 27.62 -0.44 10.64
N ALA A 96 28.05 -1.10 9.56
CA ALA A 96 29.24 -0.68 8.82
C ALA A 96 29.10 0.73 8.19
N TRP A 97 27.89 1.11 7.78
CA TRP A 97 27.63 2.41 7.16
C TRP A 97 27.35 3.53 8.19
N PHE A 98 26.69 3.21 9.29
CA PHE A 98 26.21 4.18 10.28
C PHE A 98 27.20 4.38 11.44
N LEU A 99 27.97 3.36 11.83
CA LEU A 99 28.95 3.44 12.93
C LEU A 99 30.07 4.47 12.68
N PRO A 100 30.61 4.64 11.46
CA PRO A 100 31.59 5.70 11.16
C PRO A 100 31.00 7.12 11.27
N MET A 101 29.68 7.26 11.17
CA MET A 101 28.98 8.55 11.30
C MET A 101 28.83 8.95 12.78
N LEU A 102 28.80 7.98 13.70
CA LEU A 102 28.58 8.18 15.13
C LEU A 102 29.85 8.58 15.90
N TRP A 103 31.02 8.58 15.26
CA TRP A 103 32.32 8.81 15.89
C TRP A 103 33.11 9.98 15.28
N LYS A 104 32.47 10.82 14.46
CA LYS A 104 33.12 11.99 13.85
C LYS A 104 33.04 13.29 14.67
N ASP A 105 32.35 13.29 15.81
CA ASP A 105 32.14 14.50 16.62
C ASP A 105 32.56 14.33 18.10
N THR A 106 33.72 13.73 18.38
CA THR A 106 34.42 13.87 19.68
C THR A 106 35.92 13.90 19.46
#